data_AF-A0A521YVT4-F1
#
_entry.id   AF-A0A521YVT4-F1
#
_cell.length_a   1.000
_cell.length_b   1.000
_cell.length_c   1.000
_cell.angle_alpha   90.00
_cell.angle_beta   90.00
_cell.angle_gamma   90.00
#
_symmetry.space_group_name_H-M   'P 1'
#
loop_
_entity.id
_entity.type
_entity.pdbx_description
1 polymer ?
#
loop_
_entity_poly.entity_id
_entity_poly.type
_entity_poly.pdbx_seq_one_letter_code
_entity_poly.pdbx_strand_id
1 'polypeptide(L)' 'MRIIHTVAELRDALAGEDRTSFVPTMGNLHEGHLSLVRLAREHGAPVVASIFVNRLQFL' A
#
# COMPACT_ATOMS: atom_id res chain seq x y z
N MET A 1 -2.98 10.81 -5.85
CA MET A 1 -3.02 10.01 -4.60
C MET A 1 -4.47 9.81 -4.23
N ARG A 2 -4.92 8.57 -3.96
CA ARG A 2 -6.28 8.26 -3.49
C ARG A 2 -6.15 7.63 -2.10
N ILE A 3 -7.03 8.01 -1.17
CA ILE A 3 -7.17 7.33 0.12
C ILE A 3 -8.44 6.49 0.03
N ILE A 4 -8.31 5.19 0.31
CA ILE A 4 -9.38 4.22 0.18
C ILE A 4 -9.48 3.47 1.51
N HIS A 5 -10.71 3.35 2.04
CA HIS A 5 -10.94 2.78 3.37
C HIS A 5 -11.67 1.44 3.33
N THR A 6 -12.31 1.10 2.21
CA THR A 6 -13.05 -0.15 2.09
C THR A 6 -12.38 -1.10 1.10
N VAL A 7 -12.56 -2.40 1.34
CA VAL A 7 -12.07 -3.45 0.43
C VAL A 7 -12.77 -3.37 -0.93
N ALA A 8 -14.06 -3.02 -0.95
CA ALA A 8 -14.83 -2.88 -2.18
C ALA A 8 -14.25 -1.79 -3.10
N GLU A 9 -14.07 -0.58 -2.57
CA GLU A 9 -13.48 0.53 -3.33
C GLU A 9 -12.04 0.24 -3.78
N LEU A 10 -11.26 -0.51 -2.99
CA LEU A 10 -9.89 -0.89 -3.39
C LEU A 10 -9.91 -1.86 -4.57
N ARG A 11 -10.82 -2.83 -4.57
CA ARG A 11 -10.99 -3.78 -5.68
C ARG A 11 -11.42 -3.05 -6.94
N ASP A 12 -12.39 -2.14 -6.84
CA ASP A 12 -12.85 -1.35 -7.98
C ASP A 12 -11.74 -0.45 -8.52
N ALA A 13 -10.94 0.15 -7.63
CA ALA A 13 -9.82 1.01 -8.00
C ALA A 13 -8.65 0.29 -8.69
N LEU A 14 -8.48 -1.01 -8.43
CA LEU A 14 -7.41 -1.84 -9.00
C LEU A 14 -7.92 -2.80 -10.08
N ALA A 15 -9.19 -2.70 -10.48
CA ALA A 15 -9.75 -3.56 -11.51
C ALA A 15 -9.00 -3.38 -12.83
N GLY A 16 -8.43 -4.47 -13.35
CA GLY A 16 -7.63 -4.47 -14.58
C GLY A 16 -6.15 -4.13 -14.41
N GLU A 17 -5.69 -3.78 -13.20
CA GLU A 17 -4.28 -3.54 -12.91
C GLU A 17 -3.54 -4.86 -12.67
N ASP A 18 -2.62 -5.24 -13.56
CA ASP A 18 -1.88 -6.51 -13.52
C ASP A 18 -0.45 -6.37 -12.98
N ARG A 19 0.03 -5.13 -12.81
CA ARG A 19 1.40 -4.81 -12.38
C ARG A 19 1.46 -3.95 -11.12
N THR A 20 0.46 -4.07 -10.25
CA THR A 20 0.41 -3.34 -8.97
C THR A 20 1.61 -3.70 -8.08
N SER A 21 2.33 -2.68 -7.60
CA SER A 21 3.36 -2.84 -6.56
C SER A 21 2.79 -2.46 -5.19
N PHE A 22 3.07 -3.26 -4.17
CA PHE A 22 2.45 -3.09 -2.85
C PHE A 22 3.47 -2.92 -1.71
N VAL A 23 3.22 -1.94 -0.82
CA VAL A 23 4.01 -1.68 0.38
C VAL A 23 3.09 -1.68 1.62
N PRO A 24 2.99 -2.79 2.37
CA PRO A 24 2.21 -2.81 3.60
C PRO A 24 2.95 -2.12 4.75
N THR A 25 2.25 -1.24 5.49
CA THR A 25 2.78 -0.55 6.67
C THR A 25 1.76 -0.50 7.80
N MET A 26 2.23 -0.21 9.02
CA MET A 26 1.37 0.10 10.17
C MET A 26 1.19 1.61 10.41
N GLY A 27 1.70 2.46 9.50
CA GLY A 27 1.70 3.92 9.66
C GLY A 27 2.98 4.44 10.31
N ASN A 28 2.90 5.63 10.93
CA ASN A 28 4.04 6.37 11.48
C ASN A 28 5.24 6.44 10.48
N LEU A 29 4.95 6.95 9.28
CA LEU A 29 5.86 6.88 8.15
C LEU A 29 7.13 7.72 8.38
N HIS A 30 8.24 7.23 7.83
CA HIS A 30 9.57 7.83 7.90
C HIS A 30 10.41 7.38 6.69
N GLU A 31 11.66 7.81 6.56
CA GLU A 31 12.47 7.56 5.35
C GLU A 31 12.61 6.08 4.98
N GLY A 32 12.72 5.18 5.95
CA GLY A 32 12.69 3.73 5.69
C GLY A 32 11.42 3.24 4.95
N HIS A 33 10.26 3.83 5.21
CA HIS A 33 9.04 3.53 4.45
C HIS A 33 9.07 4.15 3.06
N LEU A 34 9.58 5.38 2.96
CA LEU A 34 9.67 6.10 1.69
C LEU A 34 10.66 5.43 0.72
N SER A 35 11.74 4.83 1.22
CA SER A 35 12.66 4.05 0.38
C SER A 35 11.97 2.83 -0.24
N LEU A 36 11.12 2.13 0.51
CA LEU A 36 10.32 1.02 -0.01
C LEU A 36 9.30 1.48 -1.06
N VAL A 37 8.66 2.64 -0.86
CA VAL A 37 7.75 3.22 -1.86
C VAL A 37 8.50 3.63 -3.13
N ARG A 38 9.72 4.20 -3.01
CA ARG A 38 10.57 4.53 -4.16
C ARG A 38 10.95 3.26 -4.93
N LEU A 39 11.40 2.22 -4.23
CA LEU A 39 11.71 0.91 -4.82
C LEU A 39 10.48 0.30 -5.51
N ALA A 40 9.31 0.32 -4.88
CA ALA A 40 8.08 -0.22 -5.44
C ALA A 40 7.71 0.38 -6.82
N ARG A 41 8.01 1.67 -7.04
CA ARG A 41 7.78 2.35 -8.33
C ARG A 41 8.65 1.81 -9.46
N GLU A 42 9.80 1.22 -9.15
CA GLU A 42 10.70 0.63 -10.15
C GLU A 42 10.19 -0.75 -10.62
N HIS A 43 9.38 -1.42 -9.81
CA HIS A 43 8.90 -2.78 -10.08
C HIS A 43 7.50 -2.85 -10.73
N GLY A 44 6.69 -1.80 -10.60
CA GLY A 44 5.30 -1.85 -11.06
C GLY A 44 4.50 -0.58 -10.80
N ALA A 45 3.29 -0.54 -11.35
CA ALA A 45 2.33 0.53 -11.20
C ALA A 45 0.90 -0.04 -11.27
N PRO A 46 -0.06 0.55 -10.51
CA PRO A 46 0.13 1.62 -9.54
C PRO A 46 0.89 1.13 -8.29
N VAL A 47 1.49 2.06 -7.54
CA VAL A 47 2.01 1.74 -6.20
C VAL A 47 0.91 1.94 -5.17
N VAL A 48 0.61 0.87 -4.43
CA VAL A 48 -0.37 0.85 -3.35
C VAL A 48 0.38 0.72 -2.02
N ALA A 49 0.00 1.53 -1.04
CA ALA A 49 0.49 1.38 0.32
C ALA A 49 -0.70 1.21 1.26
N SER A 50 -0.61 0.26 2.20
CA SER A 50 -1.60 0.14 3.28
C SER A 50 -1.07 0.74 4.56
N ILE A 51 -1.95 1.36 5.34
CA ILE A 51 -1.70 1.78 6.71
C ILE A 51 -2.73 1.07 7.59
N PHE A 52 -2.30 0.02 8.29
CA PHE A 52 -3.17 -0.75 9.16
C PHE A 52 -2.38 -1.28 10.35
N VAL A 53 -2.71 -0.81 11.56
CA VAL A 53 -2.17 -1.38 12.80
C VAL A 53 -2.89 -2.70 13.06
N ASN A 54 -2.23 -3.81 12.76
CA ASN A 54 -2.80 -5.14 12.92
C ASN A 54 -2.74 -5.59 14.38
N ARG A 55 -3.86 -5.44 15.10
CA ARG A 55 -3.96 -5.86 16.52
C ARG A 55 -3.54 -7.30 16.78
N LEU A 56 -3.70 -8.21 15.83
CA LEU A 56 -3.33 -9.63 16.00
C LEU A 56 -1.82 -9.85 16.09
N GLN A 57 -0.99 -8.85 15.75
CA GLN A 57 0.47 -8.94 15.78
C GLN A 57 1.10 -8.46 17.10
N PHE A 58 0.30 -7.93 18.02
CA PHE A 58 0.78 -7.40 19.30
C PHE A 58 0.23 -8.23 20.45
N LEU A 59 1.12 -8.61 21.37
CA LEU A 59 0.83 -9.37 22.60
C LEU A 59 0.22 -8.48 23.68
#